data_AF-A0A4P6APL4-F1
#
_entry.id   AF-A0A4P6APL4-F1
#
_cell.length_a   1.000
_cell.length_b   1.000
_cell.length_c   1.000
_cell.angle_alpha   90.00
_cell.angle_beta   90.00
_cell.angle_gamma   90.00
#
_symmetry.space_group_name_H-M   'P 1'
#
loop_
_entity.id
_entity.type
_entity.pdbx_description
1 polymer ?
#
loop_
_entity_poly.entity_id
_entity_poly.type
_entity_poly.pdbx_seq_one_letter_code
_entity_poly.pdbx_strand_id
1 'polypeptide(L)'
;MQKQEQIYESANEVAKSNFKKLSNSMPVELSQKEAKIAKRLTKAKMPVLRKLNRLYELMDELSAHVDRFTPCSKGCNHCCTYPVTVSEIEIQNIENSTGVKRNAIIVKQERGKFTPCPFLKNGACSIYDARPFVCRMHVTITETNEWCKPENAFEYSFPLLSFTEINKSYDLIRVESGKPSLVDIRDVF
;
A
#
# COMPACT_ATOMS: atom_id res chain seq x y z
N MET A 1 20.11 -12.00 21.66
CA MET A 1 18.77 -11.39 21.86
C MET A 1 18.87 -9.92 22.26
N GLN A 2 19.56 -9.54 23.33
CA GLN A 2 19.67 -8.13 23.79
C GLN A 2 20.16 -7.13 22.72
N LYS A 3 21.10 -7.52 21.86
CA LYS A 3 21.62 -6.65 20.79
C LYS A 3 20.56 -6.33 19.71
N GLN A 4 19.72 -7.30 19.33
CA GLN A 4 18.69 -7.10 18.30
C GLN A 4 17.55 -6.23 18.84
N GLU A 5 17.18 -6.43 20.11
CA GLU A 5 16.18 -5.60 20.78
C GLU A 5 16.62 -4.15 20.84
N GLN A 6 17.88 -3.89 21.20
CA GLN A 6 18.44 -2.54 21.23
C GLN A 6 18.47 -1.88 19.83
N ILE A 7 18.77 -2.65 18.78
CA ILE A 7 18.71 -2.18 17.39
C ILE A 7 17.26 -1.84 17.00
N TYR A 8 16.30 -2.67 17.41
CA TYR A 8 14.87 -2.42 17.19
C TYR A 8 14.39 -1.16 17.91
N GLU A 9 14.70 -1.00 19.20
CA GLU A 9 14.31 0.18 19.97
C GLU A 9 14.83 1.47 19.32
N SER A 10 16.09 1.47 18.89
CA SER A 10 16.69 2.61 18.19
C SER A 10 15.96 2.91 16.87
N ALA A 11 15.71 1.89 16.04
CA ALA A 11 14.97 2.06 14.80
C ALA A 11 13.53 2.53 15.01
N ASN A 12 12.89 2.08 16.10
CA ASN A 12 11.52 2.45 16.45
C ASN A 12 11.44 3.91 16.92
N GLU A 13 12.44 4.40 17.67
CA GLU A 13 12.53 5.82 18.01
C GLU A 13 12.74 6.71 16.77
N VAL A 14 13.54 6.25 15.80
CA VAL A 14 13.65 6.93 14.50
C VAL A 14 12.30 6.95 13.78
N ALA A 15 11.59 5.82 13.73
CA ALA A 15 10.27 5.73 13.11
C ALA A 15 9.26 6.70 13.75
N LYS A 16 9.19 6.76 15.09
CA LYS A 16 8.33 7.73 15.81
C LYS A 16 8.72 9.17 15.52
N SER A 17 10.02 9.48 15.48
CA SER A 17 10.53 10.81 15.16
C SER A 17 10.17 11.22 13.74
N ASN A 18 10.37 10.33 12.76
CA ASN A 18 9.98 10.54 11.38
C ASN A 18 8.48 10.72 11.22
N PHE A 19 7.67 9.90 11.89
CA PHE A 19 6.21 10.07 11.92
C PHE A 19 5.80 11.47 12.40
N LYS A 20 6.40 11.93 13.51
CA LYS A 20 6.12 13.26 14.07
C LYS A 20 6.52 14.37 13.10
N LYS A 21 7.70 14.28 12.49
CA LYS A 21 8.17 15.26 11.48
C LYS A 21 7.28 15.28 10.25
N LEU A 22 6.87 14.12 9.76
CA LEU A 22 5.95 13.97 8.64
C LEU A 22 4.59 14.61 8.95
N SER A 23 4.01 14.27 10.09
CA SER A 23 2.74 14.85 10.56
C SER A 23 2.83 16.38 10.67
N ASN A 24 3.90 16.91 11.26
CA ASN A 24 4.10 18.35 11.42
C ASN A 24 4.37 19.11 10.11
N SER A 25 4.92 18.43 9.11
CA SER A 25 5.27 19.03 7.81
C SER A 25 4.23 18.79 6.72
N MET A 26 3.13 18.10 7.03
CA MET A 26 2.08 17.78 6.07
C MET A 26 1.50 19.07 5.47
N PRO A 27 1.55 19.26 4.13
CA PRO A 27 1.02 20.45 3.49
C PRO A 27 -0.48 20.61 3.76
N VAL A 28 -0.89 21.82 4.14
CA VAL A 28 -2.30 22.13 4.43
C VAL A 28 -3.22 21.73 3.27
N GLU A 29 -2.79 21.92 2.03
CA GLU A 29 -3.54 21.50 0.85
C GLU A 29 -3.78 19.98 0.82
N LEU A 30 -2.75 19.17 1.06
CA LEU A 30 -2.86 17.71 1.06
C LEU A 30 -3.75 17.23 2.21
N SER A 31 -3.57 17.80 3.42
CA SER A 31 -4.46 17.52 4.56
C SER A 31 -5.92 17.83 4.26
N GLN A 32 -6.19 18.94 3.54
CA GLN A 32 -7.55 19.28 3.14
C GLN A 32 -8.10 18.37 2.03
N LYS A 33 -7.25 17.91 1.11
CA LYS A 33 -7.65 16.93 0.09
C LYS A 33 -8.03 15.61 0.75
N GLU A 34 -7.19 15.10 1.65
CA GLU A 34 -7.44 13.91 2.46
C GLU A 34 -8.77 14.05 3.22
N ALA A 35 -8.94 15.10 4.03
CA ALA A 35 -10.15 15.30 4.83
C ALA A 35 -11.46 15.40 4.03
N LYS A 36 -11.39 15.68 2.71
CA LYS A 36 -12.56 15.87 1.84
C LYS A 36 -12.76 14.71 0.86
N ILE A 37 -11.80 13.78 0.71
CA ILE A 37 -11.79 12.83 -0.40
C ILE A 37 -13.00 11.89 -0.36
N ALA A 38 -13.35 11.31 0.79
CA ALA A 38 -14.49 10.39 0.88
C ALA A 38 -15.80 11.09 0.50
N LYS A 39 -16.06 12.27 1.08
CA LYS A 39 -17.25 13.07 0.76
C LYS A 39 -17.31 13.44 -0.73
N ARG A 40 -16.18 13.79 -1.34
CA ARG A 40 -16.10 14.11 -2.78
C ARG A 40 -16.41 12.89 -3.63
N LEU A 41 -15.81 11.75 -3.35
CA LEU A 41 -16.00 10.51 -4.11
C LEU A 41 -17.42 9.94 -3.96
N THR A 42 -18.01 9.97 -2.76
CA THR A 42 -19.39 9.53 -2.54
C THR A 42 -20.39 10.36 -3.35
N LYS A 43 -20.20 11.68 -3.43
CA LYS A 43 -21.10 12.57 -4.17
C LYS A 43 -20.86 12.58 -5.67
N ALA A 44 -19.71 12.11 -6.13
CA ALA A 44 -19.35 12.15 -7.53
C ALA A 44 -20.17 11.16 -8.35
N LYS A 45 -20.83 11.66 -9.40
CA LYS A 45 -21.49 10.85 -10.43
C LYS A 45 -20.45 10.42 -11.47
N MET A 46 -19.67 9.40 -11.17
CA MET A 46 -18.66 8.85 -12.08
C MET A 46 -18.48 7.34 -11.87
N PRO A 47 -17.94 6.61 -12.86
CA PRO A 47 -17.67 5.18 -12.72
C PRO A 47 -16.79 4.87 -11.51
N VAL A 48 -17.07 3.76 -10.83
CA VAL A 48 -16.35 3.32 -9.62
C VAL A 48 -14.85 3.20 -9.85
N LEU A 49 -14.43 2.67 -11.00
CA LEU A 49 -13.02 2.59 -11.38
C LEU A 49 -12.35 3.97 -11.44
N ARG A 50 -13.07 4.99 -11.91
CA ARG A 50 -12.57 6.37 -11.95
C ARG A 50 -12.43 6.95 -10.54
N LYS A 51 -13.31 6.57 -9.60
CA LYS A 51 -13.18 6.94 -8.18
C LYS A 51 -11.91 6.33 -7.56
N LEU A 52 -11.62 5.06 -7.86
CA LEU A 52 -10.39 4.40 -7.43
C LEU A 52 -9.15 5.13 -7.94
N ASN A 53 -9.11 5.48 -9.23
CA ASN A 53 -7.98 6.20 -9.81
C ASN A 53 -7.78 7.58 -9.17
N ARG A 54 -8.86 8.32 -8.90
CA ARG A 54 -8.78 9.60 -8.17
C ARG A 54 -8.29 9.44 -6.73
N LEU A 55 -8.65 8.34 -6.06
CA LEU A 55 -8.10 8.03 -4.75
C LEU A 55 -6.59 7.76 -4.84
N TYR A 56 -6.16 6.98 -5.83
CA TYR A 56 -4.74 6.67 -6.04
C TYR A 56 -3.91 7.88 -6.44
N GLU A 57 -4.45 8.78 -7.26
CA GLU A 57 -3.80 10.07 -7.57
C GLU A 57 -3.48 10.85 -6.28
N LEU A 58 -4.44 10.94 -5.34
CA LEU A 58 -4.19 11.58 -4.05
C LEU A 58 -3.18 10.82 -3.19
N MET A 59 -3.22 9.48 -3.19
CA MET A 59 -2.23 8.68 -2.48
C MET A 59 -0.82 8.88 -3.04
N ASP A 60 -0.67 9.05 -4.35
CA ASP A 60 0.60 9.31 -5.00
C ASP A 60 1.11 10.73 -4.68
N GLU A 61 0.22 11.73 -4.65
CA GLU A 61 0.55 13.08 -4.15
C GLU A 61 1.03 13.05 -2.68
N LEU A 62 0.36 12.28 -1.82
CA LEU A 62 0.76 12.10 -0.43
C LEU A 62 2.09 11.36 -0.32
N SER A 63 2.29 10.31 -1.12
CA SER A 63 3.54 9.55 -1.15
C SER A 63 4.72 10.46 -1.48
N ALA A 64 4.59 11.35 -2.47
CA ALA A 64 5.65 12.30 -2.81
C ALA A 64 6.08 13.20 -1.63
N HIS A 65 5.17 13.50 -0.69
CA HIS A 65 5.52 14.18 0.55
C HIS A 65 6.19 13.25 1.57
N VAL A 66 5.70 12.01 1.66
CA VAL A 66 6.21 10.95 2.54
C VAL A 66 7.62 10.49 2.17
N ASP A 67 8.01 10.55 0.89
CA ASP A 67 9.30 10.06 0.36
C ASP A 67 10.53 10.53 1.14
N ARG A 68 10.46 11.70 1.79
CA ARG A 68 11.54 12.26 2.63
C ARG A 68 11.74 11.56 3.98
N PHE A 69 10.79 10.72 4.39
CA PHE A 69 10.72 10.07 5.69
C PHE A 69 10.72 8.54 5.57
N THR A 70 10.89 8.01 4.36
CA THR A 70 10.84 6.58 4.08
C THR A 70 11.97 6.16 3.15
N PRO A 71 12.53 4.95 3.32
CA PRO A 71 13.44 4.32 2.36
C PRO A 71 12.67 3.65 1.19
N CYS A 72 11.33 3.64 1.23
CA CYS A 72 10.51 3.06 0.18
C CYS A 72 10.63 3.86 -1.11
N SER A 73 10.96 3.19 -2.20
CA SER A 73 11.04 3.77 -3.54
C SER A 73 10.83 2.69 -4.59
N LYS A 74 10.71 3.09 -5.86
CA LYS A 74 10.67 2.15 -6.98
C LYS A 74 11.97 1.31 -7.00
N GLY A 75 11.82 -0.01 -6.93
CA GLY A 75 12.95 -0.94 -6.81
C GLY A 75 13.15 -1.50 -5.40
N CYS A 76 12.56 -0.90 -4.36
CA CYS A 76 12.42 -1.56 -3.06
C CYS A 76 11.34 -2.66 -3.15
N ASN A 77 11.69 -3.89 -2.76
CA ASN A 77 10.88 -5.07 -3.08
C ASN A 77 10.68 -6.06 -1.91
N HIS A 78 11.17 -5.76 -0.70
CA HIS A 78 11.11 -6.72 0.40
C HIS A 78 9.66 -7.08 0.77
N CYS A 79 8.72 -6.12 0.71
CA CYS A 79 7.30 -6.39 0.92
C CYS A 79 6.63 -7.12 -0.26
N CYS A 80 7.29 -7.27 -1.42
CA CYS A 80 6.73 -7.99 -2.56
C CYS A 80 6.70 -9.52 -2.35
N THR A 81 7.15 -10.03 -1.22
CA THR A 81 6.96 -11.44 -0.81
C THR A 81 5.83 -11.61 0.22
N TYR A 82 5.19 -10.53 0.65
CA TYR A 82 4.11 -10.57 1.64
C TYR A 82 2.78 -10.95 0.98
N PRO A 83 1.82 -11.46 1.77
CA PRO A 83 0.43 -11.50 1.36
C PRO A 83 -0.09 -10.11 1.02
N VAL A 84 -0.67 -9.98 -0.17
CA VAL A 84 -1.23 -8.72 -0.68
C VAL A 84 -2.66 -9.01 -1.10
N THR A 85 -3.61 -8.37 -0.42
CA THR A 85 -5.02 -8.49 -0.76
C THR A 85 -5.42 -7.47 -1.82
N VAL A 86 -6.28 -7.88 -2.74
CA VAL A 86 -6.84 -7.02 -3.78
C VAL A 86 -8.35 -7.23 -3.86
N SER A 87 -9.06 -6.14 -4.14
CA SER A 87 -10.48 -6.13 -4.45
C SER A 87 -10.74 -6.33 -5.94
N GLU A 88 -11.96 -6.73 -6.32
CA GLU A 88 -12.33 -6.87 -7.74
C GLU A 88 -12.04 -5.62 -8.56
N ILE A 89 -12.32 -4.43 -8.02
CA ILE A 89 -12.09 -3.17 -8.74
C ILE A 89 -10.61 -2.88 -8.96
N GLU A 90 -9.73 -3.32 -8.06
CA GLU A 90 -8.28 -3.22 -8.23
C GLU A 90 -7.77 -4.22 -9.26
N ILE A 91 -8.32 -5.44 -9.30
CA ILE A 91 -8.00 -6.42 -10.34
C ILE A 91 -8.32 -5.82 -11.72
N GLN A 92 -9.52 -5.25 -11.89
CA GLN A 92 -9.90 -4.55 -13.13
C GLN A 92 -8.96 -3.39 -13.44
N ASN A 93 -8.55 -2.62 -12.43
CA ASN A 93 -7.61 -1.53 -12.63
C ASN A 93 -6.25 -2.03 -13.13
N ILE A 94 -5.71 -3.09 -12.54
CA ILE A 94 -4.45 -3.72 -12.96
C ILE A 94 -4.58 -4.22 -14.39
N GLU A 95 -5.67 -4.93 -14.73
CA GLU A 95 -5.89 -5.44 -16.08
C GLU A 95 -5.98 -4.33 -17.13
N ASN A 96 -6.65 -3.23 -16.81
CA ASN A 96 -6.84 -2.09 -17.71
C ASN A 96 -5.58 -1.25 -17.89
N SER A 97 -4.79 -1.07 -16.83
CA SER A 97 -3.60 -0.22 -16.86
C SER A 97 -2.34 -0.95 -17.33
N THR A 98 -2.26 -2.27 -17.17
CA THR A 98 -1.05 -3.05 -17.44
C THR A 98 -1.21 -4.04 -18.60
N GLY A 99 -2.45 -4.38 -18.96
CA GLY A 99 -2.76 -5.44 -19.93
C GLY A 99 -2.60 -6.86 -19.40
N VAL A 100 -2.01 -7.07 -18.21
CA VAL A 100 -1.91 -8.39 -17.59
C VAL A 100 -3.29 -8.88 -17.21
N LYS A 101 -3.67 -10.08 -17.65
CA LYS A 101 -4.99 -10.68 -17.38
C LYS A 101 -4.95 -11.55 -16.14
N ARG A 102 -6.05 -11.54 -15.37
CA ARG A 102 -6.24 -12.49 -14.27
C ARG A 102 -6.35 -13.93 -14.79
N ASN A 103 -6.06 -14.90 -13.94
CA ASN A 103 -6.29 -16.30 -14.19
C ASN A 103 -7.79 -16.58 -14.37
N ALA A 104 -8.14 -17.44 -15.33
CA ALA A 104 -9.54 -17.78 -15.63
C ALA A 104 -10.27 -18.42 -14.44
N ILE A 105 -9.53 -19.13 -13.60
CA ILE A 105 -10.01 -19.76 -12.38
C ILE A 105 -9.11 -19.29 -11.24
N ILE A 106 -9.70 -18.58 -10.27
CA ILE A 106 -9.01 -18.11 -9.08
C ILE A 106 -9.12 -19.22 -8.03
N VAL A 107 -8.01 -19.91 -7.79
CA VAL A 107 -7.91 -20.97 -6.79
C VAL A 107 -6.99 -20.50 -5.68
N LYS A 108 -7.45 -20.60 -4.44
CA LYS A 108 -6.62 -20.32 -3.27
C LYS A 108 -5.52 -21.39 -3.17
N GLN A 109 -4.26 -20.97 -3.25
CA GLN A 109 -3.13 -21.89 -3.18
C GLN A 109 -2.49 -21.85 -1.79
N GLU A 110 -1.99 -22.99 -1.32
CA GLU A 110 -1.10 -23.03 -0.17
C GLU A 110 0.26 -22.46 -0.55
N ARG A 111 0.81 -21.59 0.30
CA ARG A 111 2.03 -20.84 0.04
C ARG A 111 2.83 -20.66 1.33
N GLY A 112 4.15 -20.59 1.20
CA GLY A 112 5.02 -20.19 2.31
C GLY A 112 4.81 -18.72 2.69
N LYS A 113 5.19 -18.37 3.93
CA LYS A 113 5.08 -17.02 4.51
C LYS A 113 5.62 -15.92 3.58
N PHE A 114 6.70 -16.21 2.85
CA PHE A 114 7.38 -15.28 1.95
C PHE A 114 7.40 -15.76 0.50
N THR A 115 6.22 -15.86 -0.10
CA THR A 115 6.09 -16.23 -1.52
C THR A 115 6.06 -14.97 -2.40
N PRO A 116 6.95 -14.86 -3.41
CA PRO A 116 6.99 -13.70 -4.31
C PRO A 116 5.63 -13.39 -4.96
N CYS A 117 5.34 -12.10 -5.04
CA CYS A 117 4.25 -11.56 -5.85
C CYS A 117 4.48 -11.90 -7.33
N PRO A 118 3.44 -12.26 -8.10
CA PRO A 118 3.55 -12.56 -9.54
C PRO A 118 4.17 -11.41 -10.34
N PHE A 119 4.01 -10.19 -9.85
CA PHE A 119 4.52 -8.97 -10.46
C PHE A 119 5.93 -8.57 -10.04
N LEU A 120 6.59 -9.31 -9.14
CA LEU A 120 8.01 -9.09 -8.82
C LEU A 120 8.87 -9.66 -9.96
N LYS A 121 9.41 -8.79 -10.81
CA LYS A 121 10.25 -9.14 -11.96
C LYS A 121 11.57 -8.39 -11.88
N ASN A 122 12.69 -9.10 -12.03
CA ASN A 122 14.05 -8.51 -12.00
C ASN A 122 14.30 -7.60 -10.79
N GLY A 123 13.79 -7.98 -9.62
CA GLY A 123 13.95 -7.21 -8.38
C GLY A 123 13.06 -5.96 -8.27
N ALA A 124 12.12 -5.72 -9.18
CA ALA A 124 11.21 -4.59 -9.11
C ALA A 124 9.75 -5.01 -9.38
N CYS A 125 8.81 -4.19 -8.92
CA CYS A 125 7.39 -4.39 -9.25
C CYS A 125 7.15 -3.97 -10.71
N SER A 126 6.73 -4.94 -11.54
CA SER A 126 6.38 -4.71 -12.95
C SER A 126 5.11 -3.88 -13.13
N ILE A 127 4.31 -3.70 -12.08
CA ILE A 127 3.07 -2.92 -12.08
C ILE A 127 3.12 -1.74 -11.08
N TYR A 128 4.31 -1.17 -10.84
CA TYR A 128 4.52 -0.19 -9.76
C TYR A 128 3.49 0.95 -9.73
N ASP A 129 3.13 1.48 -10.90
CA ASP A 129 2.18 2.59 -11.03
C ASP A 129 0.71 2.14 -10.92
N ALA A 130 0.46 0.83 -11.04
CA ALA A 130 -0.86 0.20 -10.89
C ALA A 130 -1.00 -0.61 -9.59
N ARG A 131 -0.06 -0.44 -8.64
CA ARG A 131 -0.07 -1.15 -7.36
C ARG A 131 -1.41 -0.98 -6.63
N PRO A 132 -1.90 -2.04 -5.95
CA PRO A 132 -3.12 -1.97 -5.18
C PRO A 132 -2.96 -1.12 -3.92
N PHE A 133 -4.08 -0.82 -3.28
CA PHE A 133 -4.24 0.05 -2.13
C PHE A 133 -3.30 -0.35 -0.98
N VAL A 134 -3.31 -1.64 -0.60
CA VAL A 134 -2.43 -2.17 0.45
C VAL A 134 -0.95 -1.96 0.15
N CYS A 135 -0.52 -2.07 -1.11
CA CYS A 135 0.87 -1.82 -1.50
C CYS A 135 1.23 -0.33 -1.46
N ARG A 136 0.28 0.58 -1.71
CA ARG A 136 0.48 2.03 -1.61
C ARG A 136 0.47 2.53 -0.17
N MET A 137 -0.34 1.91 0.70
CA MET A 137 -0.41 2.23 2.12
C MET A 137 0.74 1.61 2.93
N HIS A 138 1.35 0.52 2.45
CA HIS A 138 2.45 -0.14 3.16
C HIS A 138 3.78 0.58 2.95
N VAL A 139 4.06 1.54 3.84
CA VAL A 139 5.29 2.35 3.84
C VAL A 139 5.98 2.21 5.20
N THR A 140 7.26 1.86 5.21
CA THR A 140 8.07 1.94 6.44
C THR A 140 8.59 3.35 6.63
N ILE A 141 8.65 3.81 7.88
CA ILE A 141 9.13 5.16 8.23
C ILE A 141 10.43 5.12 9.05
N THR A 142 11.10 3.97 9.02
CA THR A 142 12.44 3.75 9.57
C THR A 142 13.51 4.39 8.67
N GLU A 143 14.78 4.38 9.10
CA GLU A 143 15.90 4.88 8.29
C GLU A 143 16.18 4.00 7.06
N THR A 144 16.04 2.68 7.22
CA THR A 144 16.33 1.69 6.17
C THR A 144 15.17 0.71 6.02
N ASN A 145 15.16 -0.03 4.91
CA ASN A 145 14.16 -1.07 4.62
C ASN A 145 14.49 -2.44 5.24
N GLU A 146 15.48 -2.52 6.13
CA GLU A 146 15.94 -3.74 6.80
C GLU A 146 14.81 -4.47 7.55
N TRP A 147 13.90 -3.71 8.14
CA TRP A 147 12.75 -4.23 8.90
C TRP A 147 11.65 -4.83 8.02
N CYS A 148 11.71 -4.59 6.70
CA CYS A 148 10.82 -5.21 5.74
C CYS A 148 11.38 -6.54 5.21
N LYS A 149 12.62 -6.91 5.54
CA LYS A 149 13.21 -8.17 5.07
C LYS A 149 12.56 -9.37 5.75
N PRO A 150 12.39 -10.51 5.05
CA PRO A 150 11.77 -11.71 5.61
C PRO A 150 12.27 -12.16 6.98
N GLU A 151 13.56 -11.93 7.28
CA GLU A 151 14.19 -12.32 8.55
C GLU A 151 13.72 -11.48 9.75
N ASN A 152 13.24 -10.25 9.50
CA ASN A 152 12.78 -9.31 10.52
C ASN A 152 11.26 -9.04 10.45
N ALA A 153 10.67 -9.30 9.29
CA ALA A 153 9.27 -9.02 8.99
C ALA A 153 8.33 -9.77 9.92
N PHE A 154 7.30 -9.07 10.41
CA PHE A 154 6.26 -9.58 11.31
C PHE A 154 6.71 -9.92 12.74
N GLU A 155 8.01 -9.77 13.06
CA GLU A 155 8.53 -9.98 14.42
C GLU A 155 8.43 -8.71 15.27
N TYR A 156 8.42 -7.53 14.64
CA TYR A 156 8.46 -6.22 15.28
C TYR A 156 7.36 -5.29 14.79
N SER A 157 7.00 -4.30 15.62
CA SER A 157 5.95 -3.33 15.31
C SER A 157 6.49 -1.91 15.26
N PHE A 158 6.23 -1.22 14.16
CA PHE A 158 6.58 0.19 13.96
C PHE A 158 5.29 1.03 13.84
N PRO A 159 5.35 2.35 14.11
CA PRO A 159 4.24 3.23 13.77
C PRO A 159 3.97 3.15 12.27
N LEU A 160 2.71 2.93 11.90
CA LEU A 160 2.28 2.84 10.52
C LEU A 160 1.59 4.13 10.09
N LEU A 161 1.84 4.53 8.86
CA LEU A 161 1.08 5.62 8.24
C LEU A 161 -0.35 5.18 7.99
N SER A 162 -1.29 6.05 8.35
CA SER A 162 -2.72 5.83 8.15
C SER A 162 -3.40 7.15 7.85
N PHE A 163 -4.33 7.11 6.90
CA PHE A 163 -5.12 8.25 6.45
C PHE A 163 -6.59 7.87 6.52
N THR A 164 -7.33 8.50 7.44
CA THR A 164 -8.69 8.10 7.82
C THR A 164 -9.66 8.13 6.65
N GLU A 165 -9.71 9.23 5.91
CA GLU A 165 -10.67 9.40 4.82
C GLU A 165 -10.23 8.68 3.54
N ILE A 166 -8.93 8.37 3.38
CA ILE A 166 -8.45 7.46 2.33
C ILE A 166 -8.92 6.03 2.57
N ASN A 167 -8.72 5.49 3.79
CA ASN A 167 -9.20 4.16 4.16
C ASN A 167 -10.71 4.03 3.94
N LYS A 168 -11.47 4.99 4.46
CA LYS A 168 -12.92 5.06 4.27
C LYS A 168 -13.32 5.17 2.80
N SER A 169 -12.60 5.96 1.99
CA SER A 169 -12.87 6.07 0.56
C SER A 169 -12.67 4.74 -0.16
N TYR A 170 -11.59 4.03 0.15
CA TYR A 170 -11.31 2.73 -0.44
C TYR A 170 -12.39 1.70 -0.06
N ASP A 171 -12.81 1.66 1.19
CA ASP A 171 -13.89 0.77 1.62
C ASP A 171 -15.23 1.10 0.94
N LEU A 172 -15.58 2.38 0.80
CA LEU A 172 -16.77 2.81 0.07
C LEU A 172 -16.70 2.41 -1.41
N ILE A 173 -15.56 2.61 -2.07
CA ILE A 173 -15.33 2.21 -3.46
C ILE A 173 -15.49 0.70 -3.62
N ARG A 174 -14.93 -0.10 -2.70
CA ARG A 174 -15.06 -1.56 -2.71
C ARG A 174 -16.51 -2.00 -2.60
N VAL A 175 -17.27 -1.42 -1.67
CA VAL A 175 -18.69 -1.72 -1.51
C VAL A 175 -19.48 -1.30 -2.75
N GLU A 176 -19.22 -0.10 -3.27
CA GLU A 176 -19.90 0.42 -4.47
C GLU A 176 -19.61 -0.42 -5.73
N SER A 177 -18.46 -1.09 -5.80
CA SER A 177 -18.12 -2.01 -6.90
C SER A 177 -18.99 -3.27 -6.97
N GLY A 178 -19.77 -3.57 -5.93
CA GLY A 178 -20.65 -4.74 -5.85
C GLY A 178 -19.94 -6.06 -5.51
N LYS A 179 -18.60 -6.06 -5.39
CA LYS A 179 -17.80 -7.23 -4.94
C LYS A 179 -16.80 -6.83 -3.86
N PRO A 180 -17.23 -6.72 -2.59
CA PRO A 180 -16.38 -6.19 -1.53
C PRO A 180 -15.31 -7.18 -1.01
N SER A 181 -15.39 -8.45 -1.41
CA SER A 181 -14.44 -9.48 -0.99
C SER A 181 -13.02 -9.15 -1.43
N LEU A 182 -12.06 -9.53 -0.59
CA LEU A 182 -10.64 -9.42 -0.87
C LEU A 182 -10.07 -10.81 -1.12
N VAL A 183 -9.19 -10.90 -2.10
CA VAL A 183 -8.46 -12.11 -2.46
C VAL A 183 -6.97 -11.82 -2.51
N ASP A 184 -6.12 -12.83 -2.35
CA ASP A 184 -4.68 -12.63 -2.48
C ASP A 184 -4.32 -12.41 -3.96
N ILE A 185 -3.54 -11.37 -4.25
CA ILE A 185 -3.13 -11.03 -5.62
C ILE A 185 -2.41 -12.20 -6.32
N ARG A 186 -1.73 -13.05 -5.55
CA ARG A 186 -0.99 -14.22 -6.05
C ARG A 186 -1.90 -15.34 -6.54
N ASP A 187 -3.14 -15.38 -6.06
CA ASP A 187 -4.14 -16.35 -6.51
C ASP A 187 -4.90 -15.83 -7.74
N VAL A 188 -4.90 -14.51 -7.95
CA VAL A 188 -5.54 -13.85 -9.08
C VAL A 188 -4.66 -13.87 -10.32
N PHE A 189 -3.37 -13.59 -10.18
CA PHE A 189 -2.39 -13.46 -11.26
C PHE A 189 -1.25 -14.46 -11.05
#